data_AF-A0A0U5G912-F1
#
_entry.id   AF-A0A0U5G912-F1
#
_cell.length_a   1.000
_cell.length_b   1.000
_cell.length_c   1.000
_cell.angle_alpha   90.00
_cell.angle_beta   90.00
_cell.angle_gamma   90.00
#
_symmetry.space_group_name_H-M   'P 1'
#
loop_
_entity.id
_entity.type
_entity.pdbx_description
1 polymer ?
#
loop_
_entity_poly.entity_id
_entity_poly.type
_entity_poly.pdbx_seq_one_letter_code
_entity_poly.pdbx_strand_id
1 'polypeptide(L)'
;MSYYPGLTGSQILDLNKSIIRDLQQAFDEGKASPYDRTADGFTLLSMALHSCLESRKMGPYDYLQKTEGFHLSGLVDAVVAQSEDRLKSQLQIGEHHVEKPDIGVHRLLEISLGWPEGLRILLQAYAPELEECHMGELLRDAIRFGIVESVQVLLDLNAPVYGAHLEMCASAELGVMVTQHFIARREYLHKLGMTILPQQVQQHLGLQISQLPDKNARELYTELEAMHTSIHPSFRPHDLYPIFHHGLRIDQMEHLYEAGFQDIDAVDENDYTPVLCLPGYPRGSNPPCYVIDRALWLIDKGASLDFPQRKPHIMPNHILPVNIAQAFFDAQYLLRTPELNASQGLSVTHRNFLRRVFTTNCRDKCCCYCSTAGCSSLTAALRLLLRLLSGDNGGLSRYLEGEKRARALHSLITEIQGEPRVPQDVIRLLTFTDLELTHTCCRVRNLWHKSGVPNFGGWGRDFSFQAFDRDETIEIHDEEQTLLVEFEDLVEQLNADYTISGLSLWEFLETHWSQKVMDYLSHNGETIRVDSLCNLLGKKIVEEA
;
A
#
# COMPACT_ATOMS: atom_id res chain seq x y z
N MET A 1 10.85 9.36 -1.27
CA MET A 1 10.29 8.14 -1.90
C MET A 1 9.55 8.60 -3.15
N SER A 2 10.07 8.28 -4.33
CA SER A 2 9.75 8.99 -5.58
C SER A 2 8.72 8.28 -6.46
N TYR A 3 8.17 9.07 -7.37
CA TYR A 3 7.32 8.69 -8.50
C TYR A 3 8.03 7.93 -9.63
N TYR A 4 9.32 7.59 -9.48
CA TYR A 4 10.13 6.98 -10.54
C TYR A 4 10.48 5.52 -10.20
N PRO A 5 9.62 4.54 -10.54
CA PRO A 5 9.94 3.12 -10.35
C PRO A 5 11.24 2.78 -11.10
N GLY A 6 12.23 2.25 -10.36
CA GLY A 6 13.54 1.85 -10.90
C GLY A 6 14.73 2.73 -10.50
N LEU A 7 14.54 3.99 -10.11
CA LEU A 7 15.64 4.89 -9.75
C LEU A 7 15.98 4.83 -8.24
N THR A 8 17.26 4.77 -7.87
CA THR A 8 17.72 4.94 -6.47
C THR A 8 17.45 6.37 -6.01
N GLY A 9 17.46 6.60 -4.68
CA GLY A 9 17.41 7.97 -4.13
C GLY A 9 18.45 8.93 -4.74
N SER A 10 19.66 8.44 -5.03
CA SER A 10 20.69 9.23 -5.72
C SER A 10 20.37 9.47 -7.20
N GLN A 11 19.85 8.47 -7.92
CA GLN A 11 19.46 8.61 -9.33
C GLN A 11 18.27 9.55 -9.49
N ILE A 12 17.31 9.54 -8.55
CA ILE A 12 16.19 10.51 -8.53
C ILE A 12 16.73 11.92 -8.28
N LEU A 13 17.68 12.06 -7.36
CA LEU A 13 18.34 13.34 -7.11
C LEU A 13 19.07 13.84 -8.36
N ASP A 14 19.78 12.98 -9.07
CA ASP A 14 20.50 13.34 -10.30
C ASP A 14 19.55 13.63 -11.46
N LEU A 15 18.45 12.89 -11.58
CA LEU A 15 17.38 13.17 -12.54
C LEU A 15 16.73 14.52 -12.26
N ASN A 16 16.34 14.79 -11.01
CA ASN A 16 15.77 16.07 -10.62
C ASN A 16 16.77 17.20 -10.91
N LYS A 17 18.05 17.02 -10.58
CA LYS A 17 19.10 18.00 -10.95
C LYS A 17 19.24 18.20 -12.46
N SER A 18 19.04 17.15 -13.27
CA SER A 18 19.05 17.28 -14.73
C SER A 18 17.84 18.07 -15.21
N ILE A 19 16.63 17.66 -14.82
CA ILE A 19 15.36 18.32 -15.19
C ILE A 19 15.41 19.80 -14.84
N ILE A 20 15.87 20.14 -13.63
CA ILE A 20 15.91 21.53 -13.20
C ILE A 20 16.98 22.31 -14.01
N ARG A 21 18.16 21.73 -14.30
CA ARG A 21 19.14 22.37 -15.19
C ARG A 21 18.60 22.60 -16.60
N ASP A 22 17.86 21.64 -17.15
CA ASP A 22 17.28 21.74 -18.49
C ASP A 22 16.19 22.81 -18.53
N LEU A 23 15.36 22.91 -17.47
CA LEU A 23 14.39 23.99 -17.31
C LEU A 23 15.08 25.35 -17.21
N GLN A 24 16.17 25.45 -16.44
CA GLN A 24 16.93 26.69 -16.32
C GLN A 24 17.47 27.15 -17.67
N GLN A 25 18.10 26.24 -18.42
CA GLN A 25 18.61 26.54 -19.73
C GLN A 25 17.49 27.00 -20.68
N ALA A 26 16.31 26.35 -20.63
CA ALA A 26 15.17 26.76 -21.43
C ALA A 26 14.66 28.18 -21.09
N PHE A 27 14.73 28.57 -19.82
CA PHE A 27 14.39 29.93 -19.38
C PHE A 27 15.43 30.96 -19.83
N ASP A 28 16.71 30.68 -19.65
CA ASP A 28 17.81 31.58 -20.06
C ASP A 28 17.81 31.82 -21.57
N GLU A 29 17.43 30.81 -22.36
CA GLU A 29 17.30 30.89 -23.81
C GLU A 29 15.96 31.50 -24.27
N GLY A 30 15.06 31.85 -23.35
CA GLY A 30 13.72 32.37 -23.65
C GLY A 30 12.80 31.37 -24.37
N LYS A 31 13.12 30.07 -24.31
CA LYS A 31 12.34 28.98 -24.92
C LYS A 31 11.15 28.55 -24.06
N ALA A 32 11.22 28.83 -22.77
CA ALA A 32 10.14 28.63 -21.82
C ALA A 32 10.08 29.83 -20.87
N SER A 33 8.92 30.03 -20.27
CA SER A 33 8.68 30.95 -19.17
C SER A 33 8.46 30.15 -17.87
N PRO A 34 8.90 30.65 -16.71
CA PRO A 34 8.58 30.07 -15.41
C PRO A 34 7.06 29.92 -15.18
N TYR A 35 6.28 30.76 -15.86
CA TYR A 35 4.81 30.80 -15.82
C TYR A 35 4.14 29.92 -16.87
N ASP A 36 4.90 29.32 -17.80
CA ASP A 36 4.35 28.37 -18.76
C ASP A 36 3.74 27.18 -18.02
N ARG A 37 2.60 26.71 -18.50
CA ARG A 37 1.83 25.66 -17.86
C ARG A 37 1.97 24.33 -18.59
N THR A 38 2.04 23.24 -17.84
CA THR A 38 1.87 21.90 -18.38
C THR A 38 0.44 21.68 -18.85
N ALA A 39 0.20 20.56 -19.54
CA ALA A 39 -1.15 20.12 -19.93
C ALA A 39 -2.11 20.01 -18.72
N ASP A 40 -1.56 19.72 -17.54
CA ASP A 40 -2.31 19.61 -16.27
C ASP A 40 -2.44 20.96 -15.54
N GLY A 41 -1.99 22.07 -16.14
CA GLY A 41 -2.13 23.42 -15.61
C GLY A 41 -1.06 23.87 -14.62
N PHE A 42 -0.03 23.06 -14.33
CA PHE A 42 1.05 23.43 -13.41
C PHE A 42 2.07 24.33 -14.08
N THR A 43 2.48 25.42 -13.43
CA THR A 43 3.58 26.25 -13.92
C THR A 43 4.91 25.49 -13.85
N LEU A 44 5.83 25.70 -14.79
CA LEU A 44 7.15 25.06 -14.76
C LEU A 44 7.94 25.39 -13.49
N LEU A 45 7.79 26.60 -12.94
CA LEU A 45 8.39 26.97 -11.63
C LEU A 45 7.86 26.11 -10.48
N SER A 46 6.54 25.89 -10.44
CA SER A 46 5.88 25.04 -9.46
C SER A 46 6.37 23.57 -9.52
N MET A 47 6.66 23.06 -10.71
CA MET A 47 7.24 21.72 -10.88
C MET A 47 8.70 21.66 -10.41
N ALA A 48 9.49 22.68 -10.71
CA ALA A 48 10.89 22.78 -10.27
C ALA A 48 10.97 22.85 -8.73
N LEU A 49 10.14 23.70 -8.12
CA LEU A 49 10.05 23.83 -6.65
C LEU A 49 9.61 22.54 -5.97
N HIS A 50 8.60 21.85 -6.52
CA HIS A 50 8.17 20.55 -6.01
C HIS A 50 9.29 19.50 -6.11
N SER A 51 10.05 19.50 -7.22
CA SER A 51 11.20 18.61 -7.42
C SER A 51 12.33 18.89 -6.42
N CYS A 52 12.52 20.16 -6.03
CA CYS A 52 13.47 20.55 -4.99
C CYS A 52 13.04 20.03 -3.61
N LEU A 53 11.75 20.15 -3.24
CA LEU A 53 11.23 19.62 -1.98
C LEU A 53 11.42 18.10 -1.86
N GLU A 54 11.23 17.35 -2.96
CA GLU A 54 11.47 15.90 -2.97
C GLU A 54 12.95 15.52 -2.73
N SER A 55 13.89 16.42 -3.03
CA SER A 55 15.32 16.13 -3.03
C SER A 55 15.97 16.05 -1.65
N ARG A 56 15.29 16.52 -0.58
CA ARG A 56 15.69 16.57 0.86
C ARG A 56 17.07 17.20 1.19
N LYS A 57 17.96 17.38 0.22
CA LYS A 57 19.37 17.76 0.41
C LYS A 57 19.74 19.10 -0.21
N MET A 58 18.88 19.68 -1.05
CA MET A 58 19.09 21.02 -1.58
C MET A 58 18.08 21.95 -0.95
N GLY A 59 18.56 22.95 -0.21
CA GLY A 59 17.71 24.10 0.11
C GLY A 59 17.23 24.72 -1.22
N PRO A 60 15.94 25.08 -1.35
CA PRO A 60 15.42 25.77 -2.54
C PRO A 60 16.27 27.01 -2.93
N TYR A 61 16.93 27.58 -1.92
CA TYR A 61 17.73 28.80 -1.97
C TYR A 61 19.02 28.71 -2.81
N ASP A 62 19.83 27.65 -2.67
CA ASP A 62 21.11 27.52 -3.40
C ASP A 62 20.91 27.45 -4.92
N TYR A 63 19.72 27.06 -5.35
CA TYR A 63 19.36 26.92 -6.75
C TYR A 63 18.76 28.21 -7.33
N LEU A 64 17.83 28.84 -6.61
CA LEU A 64 17.14 30.06 -7.07
C LEU A 64 18.01 31.33 -6.98
N GLN A 65 19.07 31.34 -6.17
CA GLN A 65 20.03 32.46 -6.15
C GLN A 65 20.87 32.57 -7.42
N LYS A 66 21.09 31.47 -8.17
CA LYS A 66 21.98 31.47 -9.34
C LYS A 66 21.32 31.98 -10.62
N THR A 67 20.06 32.40 -10.52
CA THR A 67 19.22 32.64 -11.67
C THR A 67 18.80 34.09 -11.70
N GLU A 68 19.68 34.95 -12.23
CA GLU A 68 19.53 36.41 -12.32
C GLU A 68 18.39 36.90 -13.24
N GLY A 69 17.41 36.05 -13.59
CA GLY A 69 16.35 36.34 -14.57
C GLY A 69 14.90 36.15 -14.10
N PHE A 70 14.65 35.68 -12.87
CA PHE A 70 13.28 35.45 -12.39
C PHE A 70 12.69 36.70 -11.72
N HIS A 71 11.64 37.28 -12.31
CA HIS A 71 10.75 38.19 -11.58
C HIS A 71 9.81 37.37 -10.71
N LEU A 72 10.21 37.10 -9.46
CA LEU A 72 9.34 36.55 -8.42
C LEU A 72 8.55 37.68 -7.76
N SER A 73 7.30 37.43 -7.38
CA SER A 73 6.58 38.37 -6.50
C SER A 73 7.34 38.57 -5.20
N GLY A 74 7.17 39.73 -4.57
CA GLY A 74 7.87 40.06 -3.32
C GLY A 74 7.67 39.01 -2.22
N LEU A 75 6.50 38.38 -2.16
CA LEU A 75 6.20 37.29 -1.22
C LEU A 75 6.99 36.02 -1.53
N VAL A 76 7.02 35.60 -2.80
CA VAL A 76 7.76 34.40 -3.21
C VAL A 76 9.26 34.62 -3.03
N ASP A 77 9.78 35.79 -3.40
CA ASP A 77 11.17 36.18 -3.14
C ASP A 77 11.50 36.12 -1.65
N ALA A 78 10.65 36.68 -0.78
CA ALA A 78 10.85 36.66 0.66
C ALA A 78 10.87 35.24 1.24
N VAL A 79 9.99 34.35 0.76
CA VAL A 79 9.94 32.93 1.16
C VAL A 79 11.17 32.17 0.71
N VAL A 80 11.53 32.31 -0.57
CA VAL A 80 12.73 31.70 -1.12
C VAL A 80 13.96 32.18 -0.35
N ALA A 81 14.02 33.49 -0.04
CA ALA A 81 15.10 34.10 0.72
C ALA A 81 15.06 33.82 2.22
N GLN A 82 14.03 33.12 2.72
CA GLN A 82 13.79 32.87 4.14
C GLN A 82 13.93 34.15 5.00
N SER A 83 13.48 35.28 4.46
CA SER A 83 13.62 36.59 5.10
C SER A 83 12.33 36.98 5.80
N GLU A 84 12.30 36.81 7.12
CA GLU A 84 11.13 37.20 7.93
C GLU A 84 10.75 38.67 7.76
N ASP A 85 11.74 39.57 7.77
CA ASP A 85 11.50 41.01 7.68
C ASP A 85 10.89 41.39 6.33
N ARG A 86 11.40 40.82 5.23
CA ARG A 86 10.82 41.01 3.90
C ARG A 86 9.42 40.44 3.85
N LEU A 87 9.23 39.21 4.34
CA LEU A 87 7.92 38.56 4.32
C LEU A 87 6.87 39.37 5.09
N LYS A 88 7.20 39.79 6.31
CA LYS A 88 6.35 40.65 7.15
C LYS A 88 6.07 42.00 6.47
N SER A 89 7.09 42.63 5.89
CA SER A 89 6.92 43.91 5.17
C SER A 89 5.96 43.76 3.99
N GLN A 90 6.10 42.70 3.19
CA GLN A 90 5.21 42.43 2.05
C GLN A 90 3.77 42.15 2.50
N LEU A 91 3.56 41.46 3.61
CA LEU A 91 2.23 41.21 4.18
C LEU A 91 1.61 42.47 4.82
N GLN A 92 2.42 43.37 5.39
CA GLN A 92 1.96 44.60 6.04
C GLN A 92 1.58 45.72 5.05
N ILE A 93 2.14 45.73 3.84
CA ILE A 93 1.87 46.76 2.82
C ILE A 93 0.38 46.80 2.39
N GLY A 94 -0.43 45.80 2.77
CA GLY A 94 -1.85 45.72 2.46
C GLY A 94 -2.76 45.50 3.68
N GLU A 95 -2.78 46.40 4.68
CA GLU A 95 -3.66 46.32 5.87
C GLU A 95 -5.17 46.08 5.58
N HIS A 96 -5.61 46.19 4.31
CA HIS A 96 -6.98 45.86 3.89
C HIS A 96 -7.09 44.80 2.77
N HIS A 97 -5.99 44.40 2.12
CA HIS A 97 -5.98 43.33 1.11
C HIS A 97 -4.57 42.76 0.99
N VAL A 98 -4.36 41.53 1.48
CA VAL A 98 -3.10 40.81 1.24
C VAL A 98 -3.02 40.50 -0.25
N GLU A 99 -1.95 40.95 -0.91
CA GLU A 99 -1.72 40.66 -2.33
C GLU A 99 -1.70 39.13 -2.51
N LYS A 100 -2.50 38.62 -3.46
CA LYS A 100 -2.50 37.19 -3.75
C LYS A 100 -1.19 36.85 -4.44
N PRO A 101 -0.41 35.89 -3.93
CA PRO A 101 0.84 35.50 -4.58
C PRO A 101 0.54 34.93 -5.97
N ASP A 102 1.41 35.24 -6.94
CA ASP A 102 1.25 34.81 -8.34
C ASP A 102 1.15 33.28 -8.51
N ILE A 103 1.75 32.53 -7.59
CA ILE A 103 1.75 31.06 -7.57
C ILE A 103 0.57 30.45 -6.79
N GLY A 104 -0.29 31.29 -6.20
CA GLY A 104 -1.35 30.88 -5.28
C GLY A 104 -0.86 30.61 -3.85
N VAL A 105 -1.74 30.85 -2.88
CA VAL A 105 -1.41 30.73 -1.44
C VAL A 105 -1.00 29.31 -1.07
N HIS A 106 -1.72 28.31 -1.57
CA HIS A 106 -1.42 26.90 -1.31
C HIS A 106 0.03 26.55 -1.67
N ARG A 107 0.48 26.97 -2.87
CA ARG A 107 1.82 26.66 -3.34
C ARG A 107 2.89 27.43 -2.58
N LEU A 108 2.61 28.69 -2.20
CA LEU A 108 3.47 29.47 -1.33
C LEU A 108 3.69 28.78 0.03
N LEU A 109 2.63 28.19 0.60
CA LEU A 109 2.71 27.43 1.84
C LEU A 109 3.48 26.11 1.67
N GLU A 110 3.24 25.36 0.59
CA GLU A 110 3.99 24.13 0.29
C GLU A 110 5.51 24.37 0.21
N ILE A 111 5.95 25.42 -0.49
CA ILE A 111 7.39 25.72 -0.60
C ILE A 111 7.97 26.28 0.70
N SER A 112 7.13 26.81 1.58
CA SER A 112 7.52 27.27 2.91
C SER A 112 7.62 26.12 3.92
N LEU A 113 7.26 24.89 3.56
CA LEU A 113 7.37 23.74 4.48
C LEU A 113 8.80 23.55 4.98
N GLY A 114 9.83 23.92 4.22
CA GLY A 114 11.23 23.88 4.66
C GLY A 114 11.67 25.06 5.55
N TRP A 115 10.77 25.99 5.86
CA TRP A 115 11.03 27.19 6.66
C TRP A 115 9.89 27.42 7.68
N PRO A 116 9.94 26.76 8.85
CA PRO A 116 8.84 26.73 9.83
C PRO A 116 8.38 28.11 10.30
N GLU A 117 9.31 29.06 10.50
CA GLU A 117 9.01 30.43 10.91
C GLU A 117 8.24 31.19 9.83
N GLY A 118 8.67 31.07 8.57
CA GLY A 118 7.96 31.66 7.44
C GLY A 118 6.59 31.03 7.22
N LEU A 119 6.50 29.71 7.33
CA LEU A 119 5.24 28.99 7.30
C LEU A 119 4.27 29.51 8.36
N ARG A 120 4.74 29.72 9.60
CA ARG A 120 3.92 30.27 10.70
C ARG A 120 3.42 31.68 10.37
N ILE A 121 4.28 32.55 9.85
CA ILE A 121 3.90 33.92 9.44
C ILE A 121 2.83 33.89 8.35
N LEU A 122 3.03 33.06 7.32
CA LEU A 122 2.08 32.91 6.21
C LEU A 122 0.75 32.32 6.68
N LEU A 123 0.76 31.28 7.49
CA LEU A 123 -0.47 30.69 8.03
C LEU A 123 -1.22 31.69 8.91
N GLN A 124 -0.54 32.52 9.71
CA GLN A 124 -1.22 33.57 10.46
C GLN A 124 -1.89 34.61 9.55
N ALA A 125 -1.26 34.94 8.42
CA ALA A 125 -1.81 35.89 7.45
C ALA A 125 -2.98 35.31 6.64
N TYR A 126 -2.91 34.03 6.27
CA TYR A 126 -3.86 33.41 5.32
C TYR A 126 -4.81 32.38 5.93
N ALA A 127 -4.64 31.97 7.20
CA ALA A 127 -5.48 30.93 7.83
C ALA A 127 -6.99 31.13 7.70
N PRO A 128 -7.55 32.36 7.83
CA PRO A 128 -8.99 32.56 7.67
C PRO A 128 -9.53 32.22 6.27
N GLU A 129 -8.67 32.21 5.25
CA GLU A 129 -9.02 31.90 3.85
C GLU A 129 -8.77 30.43 3.49
N LEU A 130 -8.05 29.69 4.34
CA LEU A 130 -7.69 28.31 4.05
C LEU A 130 -8.83 27.37 4.44
N GLU A 131 -9.31 26.62 3.46
CA GLU A 131 -10.15 25.46 3.73
C GLU A 131 -9.39 24.41 4.56
N GLU A 132 -10.13 23.69 5.41
CA GLU A 132 -9.59 22.63 6.27
C GLU A 132 -8.83 21.56 5.46
N CYS A 133 -9.33 21.23 4.26
CA CYS A 133 -8.69 20.26 3.37
C CYS A 133 -7.24 20.65 3.06
N HIS A 134 -6.97 21.92 2.72
CA HIS A 134 -5.65 22.43 2.40
C HIS A 134 -4.68 22.31 3.57
N MET A 135 -5.14 22.57 4.81
CA MET A 135 -4.31 22.37 6.01
C MET A 135 -3.94 20.90 6.23
N GLY A 136 -4.87 19.99 5.95
CA GLY A 136 -4.60 18.55 5.95
C GLY A 136 -3.58 18.15 4.88
N GLU A 137 -3.67 18.72 3.68
CA GLU A 137 -2.70 18.47 2.60
C GLU A 137 -1.30 18.98 2.91
N LEU A 138 -1.18 20.19 3.50
CA LEU A 138 0.09 20.72 3.96
C LEU A 138 0.70 19.84 5.06
N LEU A 139 -0.11 19.35 6.00
CA LEU A 139 0.36 18.42 7.04
C LEU A 139 0.83 17.10 6.44
N ARG A 140 0.06 16.53 5.50
CA ARG A 140 0.43 15.34 4.74
C ARG A 140 1.79 15.50 4.09
N ASP A 141 2.03 16.64 3.43
CA ASP A 141 3.26 16.90 2.70
C ASP A 141 4.44 17.14 3.66
N ALA A 142 4.23 17.88 4.76
CA ALA A 142 5.22 18.04 5.82
C ALA A 142 5.67 16.69 6.41
N ILE A 143 4.73 15.78 6.71
CA ILE A 143 5.00 14.42 7.20
C ILE A 143 5.76 13.61 6.14
N ARG A 144 5.31 13.66 4.88
CA ARG A 144 5.94 12.96 3.76
C ARG A 144 7.40 13.36 3.59
N PHE A 145 7.68 14.65 3.70
CA PHE A 145 9.03 15.19 3.58
C PHE A 145 9.85 15.01 4.85
N GLY A 146 9.20 14.76 5.99
CA GLY A 146 9.84 14.51 7.27
C GLY A 146 10.29 15.80 7.97
N ILE A 147 9.56 16.90 7.78
CA ILE A 147 9.92 18.22 8.30
C ILE A 147 9.23 18.43 9.65
N VAL A 148 9.86 17.95 10.72
CA VAL A 148 9.29 17.84 12.07
C VAL A 148 8.76 19.17 12.60
N GLU A 149 9.53 20.24 12.40
CA GLU A 149 9.21 21.58 12.89
C GLU A 149 7.97 22.15 12.21
N SER A 150 7.83 21.93 10.90
CA SER A 150 6.64 22.36 10.14
C SER A 150 5.41 21.50 10.46
N VAL A 151 5.60 20.20 10.73
CA VAL A 151 4.54 19.35 11.27
C VAL A 151 4.04 19.91 12.60
N GLN A 152 4.94 20.28 13.51
CA GLN A 152 4.57 20.90 14.79
C GLN A 152 3.80 22.21 14.58
N VAL A 153 4.27 23.11 13.71
CA VAL A 153 3.59 24.38 13.40
C VAL A 153 2.15 24.14 12.92
N LEU A 154 1.96 23.17 12.03
CA LEU A 154 0.63 22.85 11.49
C LEU A 154 -0.28 22.24 12.56
N LEU A 155 0.26 21.35 13.42
CA LEU A 155 -0.47 20.75 14.52
C LEU A 155 -0.87 21.78 15.60
N ASP A 156 0.02 22.73 15.93
CA ASP A 156 -0.25 23.84 16.84
C ASP A 156 -1.39 24.75 16.34
N LEU A 157 -1.53 24.85 15.01
CA LEU A 157 -2.61 25.58 14.33
C LEU A 157 -3.85 24.70 14.09
N ASN A 158 -3.96 23.58 14.79
CA ASN A 158 -5.09 22.64 14.71
C ASN A 158 -5.33 22.07 13.31
N ALA A 159 -4.29 21.88 12.48
CA ALA A 159 -4.45 21.17 11.21
C ALA A 159 -5.15 19.81 11.45
N PRO A 160 -6.07 19.40 10.56
CA PRO A 160 -6.79 18.15 10.71
C PRO A 160 -5.83 16.96 10.57
N VAL A 161 -6.00 15.95 11.43
CA VAL A 161 -5.16 14.74 11.46
C VAL A 161 -5.98 13.53 11.07
N TYR A 162 -5.51 12.78 10.07
CA TYR A 162 -6.16 11.59 9.51
C TYR A 162 -5.29 10.35 9.77
N GLY A 163 -5.89 9.16 9.74
CA GLY A 163 -5.18 7.88 9.84
C GLY A 163 -4.09 7.71 8.78
N ALA A 164 -4.32 8.23 7.57
CA ALA A 164 -3.31 8.25 6.51
C ALA A 164 -2.05 9.06 6.89
N HIS A 165 -2.16 10.09 7.72
CA HIS A 165 -1.00 10.85 8.19
C HIS A 165 -0.11 10.00 9.11
N LEU A 166 -0.70 9.14 9.95
CA LEU A 166 0.03 8.25 10.85
C LEU A 166 0.81 7.19 10.07
N GLU A 167 0.20 6.61 9.03
CA GLU A 167 0.85 5.65 8.11
C GLU A 167 2.04 6.27 7.36
N MET A 168 1.97 7.57 7.04
CA MET A 168 3.02 8.26 6.28
C MET A 168 4.24 8.65 7.13
N CYS A 169 4.20 8.47 8.45
CA CYS A 169 5.27 8.87 9.35
C CYS A 169 6.54 8.02 9.15
N ALA A 170 7.56 8.61 8.52
CA ALA A 170 8.82 7.94 8.23
C ALA A 170 9.75 7.76 9.44
N SER A 171 9.55 8.51 10.53
CA SER A 171 10.36 8.42 11.75
C SER A 171 9.50 8.09 12.98
N ALA A 172 10.16 7.57 14.02
CA ALA A 172 9.52 7.30 15.31
C ALA A 172 9.01 8.60 15.95
N GLU A 173 9.83 9.66 15.92
CA GLU A 173 9.50 10.98 16.47
C GLU A 173 8.23 11.58 15.84
N LEU A 174 8.17 11.65 14.50
CA LEU A 174 6.97 12.09 13.79
C LEU A 174 5.77 11.21 14.12
N GLY A 175 5.98 9.90 14.15
CA GLY A 175 4.94 8.94 14.51
C GLY A 175 4.34 9.23 15.88
N VAL A 176 5.17 9.47 16.90
CA VAL A 176 4.71 9.80 18.25
C VAL A 176 3.94 11.12 18.26
N MET A 177 4.51 12.18 17.67
CA MET A 177 3.89 13.52 17.64
C MET A 177 2.51 13.48 16.98
N VAL A 178 2.42 12.92 15.76
CA VAL A 178 1.15 12.86 15.00
C VAL A 178 0.13 11.96 15.70
N THR A 179 0.57 10.83 16.27
CA THR A 179 -0.31 9.90 17.00
C THR A 179 -0.88 10.57 18.26
N GLN A 180 -0.07 11.30 19.04
CA GLN A 180 -0.53 12.01 20.23
C GLN A 180 -1.58 13.08 19.89
N HIS A 181 -1.33 13.86 18.84
CA HIS A 181 -2.32 14.84 18.38
C HIS A 181 -3.61 14.16 17.89
N PHE A 182 -3.51 13.02 17.21
CA PHE A 182 -4.70 12.25 16.81
C PHE A 182 -5.50 11.74 18.02
N ILE A 183 -4.83 11.17 19.03
CA ILE A 183 -5.43 10.72 20.29
C ILE A 183 -6.13 11.87 21.01
N ALA A 184 -5.43 12.98 21.25
CA ALA A 184 -5.96 14.14 21.98
C ALA A 184 -7.24 14.70 21.34
N ARG A 185 -7.34 14.65 20.01
CA ARG A 185 -8.55 15.07 19.28
C ARG A 185 -9.72 14.11 19.52
N ARG A 186 -9.48 12.80 19.53
CA ARG A 186 -10.52 11.81 19.85
C ARG A 186 -10.92 11.86 21.32
N GLU A 187 -9.99 12.08 22.24
CA GLU A 187 -10.29 12.33 23.66
C GLU A 187 -11.18 13.57 23.84
N TYR A 188 -10.87 14.66 23.15
CA TYR A 188 -11.68 15.88 23.19
C TYR A 188 -13.12 15.63 22.72
N LEU A 189 -13.29 15.01 21.54
CA LEU A 189 -14.61 14.66 21.03
C LEU A 189 -15.37 13.72 21.96
N HIS A 190 -14.68 12.70 22.48
CA HIS A 190 -15.25 11.74 23.40
C HIS A 190 -15.76 12.42 24.67
N LYS A 191 -14.93 13.25 25.31
CA LYS A 191 -15.29 14.01 26.50
C LYS A 191 -16.49 14.93 26.25
N LEU A 192 -16.52 15.59 25.09
CA LEU A 192 -17.61 16.46 24.70
C LEU A 192 -18.92 15.66 24.52
N GLY A 193 -18.84 14.52 23.83
CA GLY A 193 -19.92 13.55 23.66
C GLY A 193 -20.51 13.09 24.99
N MET A 194 -19.66 12.62 25.89
CA MET A 194 -20.05 12.13 27.21
C MET A 194 -20.68 13.23 28.10
N THR A 195 -20.33 14.49 27.88
CA THR A 195 -20.82 15.62 28.69
C THR A 195 -22.13 16.20 28.16
N ILE A 196 -22.26 16.33 26.83
CA ILE A 196 -23.35 17.12 26.22
C ILE A 196 -24.47 16.22 25.66
N LEU A 197 -24.15 15.05 25.11
CA LEU A 197 -25.14 14.23 24.44
C LEU A 197 -26.07 13.55 25.46
N PRO A 198 -27.38 13.40 25.16
CA PRO A 198 -28.27 12.59 25.99
C PRO A 198 -27.79 11.15 26.11
N GLN A 199 -28.02 10.51 27.27
CA GLN A 199 -27.58 9.14 27.53
C GLN A 199 -28.03 8.12 26.46
N GLN A 200 -29.23 8.32 25.89
CA GLN A 200 -29.74 7.46 24.81
C GLN A 200 -28.90 7.56 23.54
N VAL A 201 -28.43 8.77 23.19
CA VAL A 201 -27.55 9.01 22.04
C VAL A 201 -26.16 8.44 22.34
N GLN A 202 -25.65 8.63 23.56
CA GLN A 202 -24.37 8.02 23.98
C GLN A 202 -24.42 6.49 23.87
N GLN A 203 -25.51 5.86 24.31
CA GLN A 203 -25.72 4.41 24.19
C GLN A 203 -25.85 3.96 22.73
N HIS A 204 -26.59 4.72 21.91
CA HIS A 204 -26.76 4.41 20.48
C HIS A 204 -25.43 4.45 19.73
N LEU A 205 -24.61 5.47 19.99
CA LEU A 205 -23.26 5.61 19.45
C LEU A 205 -22.29 4.60 20.07
N GLY A 206 -22.65 3.91 21.15
CA GLY A 206 -21.77 2.97 21.85
C GLY A 206 -20.60 3.63 22.58
N LEU A 207 -20.76 4.87 23.05
CA LEU A 207 -19.71 5.57 23.80
C LEU A 207 -19.48 4.87 25.16
N GLN A 208 -18.22 4.65 25.50
CA GLN A 208 -17.79 4.01 26.75
C GLN A 208 -16.68 4.85 27.37
N ILE A 209 -16.70 5.01 28.70
CA ILE A 209 -15.72 5.83 29.42
C ILE A 209 -14.27 5.42 29.11
N SER A 210 -14.02 4.13 28.90
CA SER A 210 -12.69 3.55 28.67
C SER A 210 -12.30 3.38 27.20
N GLN A 211 -13.14 3.80 26.24
CA GLN A 211 -12.88 3.60 24.81
C GLN A 211 -12.99 4.92 24.05
N LEU A 212 -12.05 5.15 23.15
CA LEU A 212 -12.10 6.31 22.27
C LEU A 212 -12.90 6.01 21.01
N PRO A 213 -13.66 6.98 20.49
CA PRO A 213 -14.46 6.81 19.30
C PRO A 213 -13.55 6.66 18.08
N ASP A 214 -13.78 5.61 17.30
CA ASP A 214 -13.07 5.33 16.06
C ASP A 214 -14.08 5.20 14.89
N LYS A 215 -14.69 4.01 14.73
CA LYS A 215 -15.68 3.76 13.65
C LYS A 215 -16.89 4.70 13.71
N ASN A 216 -17.28 5.10 14.91
CA ASN A 216 -18.41 5.97 15.22
C ASN A 216 -18.02 7.45 15.36
N ALA A 217 -16.74 7.80 15.18
CA ALA A 217 -16.27 9.16 15.46
C ALA A 217 -16.97 10.21 14.59
N ARG A 218 -17.26 9.89 13.32
CA ARG A 218 -17.97 10.78 12.40
C ARG A 218 -19.43 11.01 12.83
N GLU A 219 -20.11 9.95 13.26
CA GLU A 219 -21.49 10.03 13.76
C GLU A 219 -21.53 10.85 15.06
N LEU A 220 -20.58 10.61 15.97
CA LEU A 220 -20.40 11.41 17.18
C LEU A 220 -20.24 12.90 16.89
N TYR A 221 -19.37 13.27 15.94
CA TYR A 221 -19.18 14.67 15.54
C TYR A 221 -20.49 15.28 15.01
N THR A 222 -21.22 14.53 14.18
CA THR A 222 -22.48 14.97 13.57
C THR A 222 -23.55 15.24 14.63
N GLU A 223 -23.68 14.37 15.63
CA GLU A 223 -24.61 14.56 16.76
C GLU A 223 -24.23 15.77 17.62
N LEU A 224 -22.94 16.00 17.85
CA LEU A 224 -22.47 17.16 18.60
C LEU A 224 -22.72 18.48 17.86
N GLU A 225 -22.56 18.49 16.53
CA GLU A 225 -22.86 19.63 15.66
C GLU A 225 -24.36 19.92 15.62
N ALA A 226 -25.20 18.88 15.56
CA ALA A 226 -26.67 18.99 15.62
C ALA A 226 -27.17 19.60 16.94
N MET A 227 -26.43 19.41 18.04
CA MET A 227 -26.70 20.05 19.33
C MET A 227 -26.24 21.53 19.41
N HIS A 228 -25.85 22.12 18.26
CA HIS A 228 -25.34 23.49 18.15
C HIS A 228 -24.12 23.78 19.03
N THR A 229 -23.30 22.76 19.29
CA THR A 229 -22.04 22.95 20.01
C THR A 229 -21.01 23.56 19.05
N SER A 230 -20.36 24.65 19.44
CA SER A 230 -19.25 25.21 18.66
C SER A 230 -18.04 24.29 18.76
N ILE A 231 -17.83 23.48 17.71
CA ILE A 231 -16.67 22.60 17.57
C ILE A 231 -15.84 23.14 16.41
N HIS A 232 -14.53 23.26 16.61
CA HIS A 232 -13.65 23.70 15.52
C HIS A 232 -13.68 22.66 14.39
N PRO A 233 -13.90 23.04 13.11
CA PRO A 233 -14.08 22.12 11.99
C PRO A 233 -12.99 21.06 11.88
N SER A 234 -11.74 21.42 12.20
CA SER A 234 -10.62 20.48 12.20
C SER A 234 -10.89 19.18 12.96
N PHE A 235 -11.70 19.21 14.03
CA PHE A 235 -11.96 18.02 14.86
C PHE A 235 -12.82 16.99 14.12
N ARG A 236 -13.42 17.36 13.00
CA ARG A 236 -14.23 16.46 12.16
C ARG A 236 -13.41 15.23 11.74
N PRO A 237 -13.91 14.02 12.02
CA PRO A 237 -13.28 12.80 11.54
C PRO A 237 -13.53 12.62 10.04
N HIS A 238 -12.48 12.79 9.23
CA HIS A 238 -12.53 12.58 7.78
C HIS A 238 -12.15 11.16 7.35
N ASP A 239 -11.58 10.36 8.26
CA ASP A 239 -11.24 8.97 8.00
C ASP A 239 -12.49 8.20 7.57
N LEU A 240 -12.39 7.50 6.43
CA LEU A 240 -13.47 6.65 5.91
C LEU A 240 -13.50 5.29 6.61
N TYR A 241 -12.40 4.92 7.27
CA TYR A 241 -12.20 3.62 7.86
C TYR A 241 -11.70 3.76 9.30
N PRO A 242 -11.97 2.75 10.16
CA PRO A 242 -11.36 2.65 11.48
C PRO A 242 -9.83 2.71 11.43
N ILE A 243 -9.19 3.25 12.47
CA ILE A 243 -7.78 3.62 12.47
C ILE A 243 -6.84 2.43 12.16
N PHE A 244 -7.21 1.22 12.58
CA PHE A 244 -6.40 0.03 12.36
C PHE A 244 -6.44 -0.50 10.93
N HIS A 245 -7.26 0.05 10.03
CA HIS A 245 -7.17 -0.23 8.59
C HIS A 245 -5.94 0.39 7.93
N HIS A 246 -5.37 1.43 8.53
CA HIS A 246 -4.21 2.13 8.00
C HIS A 246 -2.90 1.34 8.17
N GLY A 247 -1.90 1.69 7.36
CA GLY A 247 -0.53 1.19 7.38
C GLY A 247 0.30 1.56 8.61
N LEU A 248 -0.25 1.40 9.81
CA LEU A 248 0.39 1.75 11.07
C LEU A 248 1.49 0.78 11.46
N ARG A 249 2.59 1.31 12.00
CA ARG A 249 3.62 0.51 12.65
C ARG A 249 3.12 -0.08 13.97
N ILE A 250 3.70 -1.19 14.41
CA ILE A 250 3.30 -1.89 15.64
C ILE A 250 3.36 -1.00 16.88
N ASP A 251 4.38 -0.15 17.01
CA ASP A 251 4.50 0.82 18.10
C ASP A 251 3.34 1.84 18.11
N GLN A 252 2.93 2.31 16.94
CA GLN A 252 1.77 3.20 16.80
C GLN A 252 0.45 2.48 17.12
N MET A 253 0.30 1.23 16.66
CA MET A 253 -0.89 0.42 16.93
C MET A 253 -1.06 0.16 18.43
N GLU A 254 0.03 -0.22 19.12
CA GLU A 254 0.02 -0.41 20.58
C GLU A 254 -0.36 0.89 21.30
N HIS A 255 0.26 2.01 20.95
CA HIS A 255 -0.01 3.30 21.58
C HIS A 255 -1.48 3.73 21.38
N LEU A 256 -2.05 3.53 20.19
CA LEU A 256 -3.48 3.79 19.95
C LEU A 256 -4.36 2.84 20.75
N TYR A 257 -4.03 1.55 20.81
CA TYR A 257 -4.80 0.58 21.57
C TYR A 257 -4.82 0.90 23.07
N GLU A 258 -3.68 1.24 23.65
CA GLU A 258 -3.52 1.68 25.04
C GLU A 258 -4.31 2.97 25.33
N ALA A 259 -4.41 3.88 24.35
CA ALA A 259 -5.23 5.09 24.46
C ALA A 259 -6.74 4.84 24.40
N GLY A 260 -7.18 3.62 24.07
CA GLY A 260 -8.59 3.23 24.09
C GLY A 260 -9.20 2.97 22.70
N PHE A 261 -8.40 2.94 21.62
CA PHE A 261 -8.88 2.49 20.32
C PHE A 261 -8.93 0.96 20.29
N GLN A 262 -10.10 0.39 20.52
CA GLN A 262 -10.26 -1.07 20.73
C GLN A 262 -11.13 -1.75 19.67
N ASP A 263 -11.54 -1.03 18.64
CA ASP A 263 -12.38 -1.48 17.53
C ASP A 263 -11.60 -2.36 16.51
N ILE A 264 -10.93 -3.42 17.00
CA ILE A 264 -9.98 -4.25 16.22
C ILE A 264 -10.64 -5.00 15.06
N ASP A 265 -11.91 -5.36 15.17
CA ASP A 265 -12.71 -6.03 14.12
C ASP A 265 -13.70 -5.07 13.44
N ALA A 266 -13.53 -3.75 13.58
CA ALA A 266 -14.40 -2.80 12.89
C ALA A 266 -14.20 -2.89 11.38
N VAL A 267 -15.29 -3.13 10.66
CA VAL A 267 -15.25 -3.31 9.21
C VAL A 267 -15.15 -1.97 8.48
N ASP A 268 -14.51 -1.98 7.32
CA ASP A 268 -14.54 -0.88 6.35
C ASP A 268 -15.85 -0.88 5.52
N GLU A 269 -15.94 0.03 4.54
CA GLU A 269 -17.11 0.12 3.63
C GLU A 269 -17.29 -1.12 2.75
N ASN A 270 -16.26 -1.97 2.66
CA ASN A 270 -16.25 -3.20 1.87
C ASN A 270 -16.55 -4.46 2.70
N ASP A 271 -16.87 -4.30 4.00
CA ASP A 271 -17.05 -5.36 5.00
C ASP A 271 -15.75 -6.13 5.34
N TYR A 272 -14.57 -5.53 5.14
CA TYR A 272 -13.31 -6.13 5.57
C TYR A 272 -12.91 -5.66 6.95
N THR A 273 -12.34 -6.56 7.77
CA THR A 273 -11.70 -6.20 9.04
C THR A 273 -10.22 -5.84 8.82
N PRO A 274 -9.57 -5.12 9.76
CA PRO A 274 -8.16 -4.74 9.65
C PRO A 274 -7.18 -5.90 9.38
N VAL A 275 -7.46 -7.10 9.90
CA VAL A 275 -6.62 -8.30 9.70
C VAL A 275 -6.72 -8.84 8.28
N LEU A 276 -7.82 -8.54 7.58
CA LEU A 276 -8.04 -8.89 6.18
C LEU A 276 -7.57 -7.78 5.24
N CYS A 277 -7.57 -6.53 5.69
CA CYS A 277 -7.02 -5.37 4.99
C CYS A 277 -5.58 -5.12 5.43
N LEU A 278 -4.67 -6.05 5.10
CA LEU A 278 -3.26 -5.83 5.34
C LEU A 278 -2.69 -4.84 4.31
N PRO A 279 -2.23 -3.66 4.75
CA PRO A 279 -2.10 -2.46 3.95
C PRO A 279 -1.14 -2.67 2.79
N GLY A 280 -1.68 -2.43 1.59
CA GLY A 280 -1.02 -2.24 0.31
C GLY A 280 -0.10 -1.09 0.36
N TYR A 281 1.19 -1.35 0.48
CA TYR A 281 2.16 -0.29 0.41
C TYR A 281 2.11 0.39 -0.97
N PRO A 282 1.92 1.72 -1.07
CA PRO A 282 2.08 2.44 -2.33
C PRO A 282 3.43 3.18 -2.50
N ARG A 283 4.34 3.21 -1.51
CA ARG A 283 5.60 4.01 -1.53
C ARG A 283 6.95 3.36 -1.07
N GLY A 284 7.12 2.02 -0.98
CA GLY A 284 8.23 1.42 -0.19
C GLY A 284 8.08 -0.09 0.17
N SER A 285 9.19 -0.81 0.24
CA SER A 285 9.24 -2.24 0.51
C SER A 285 8.98 -2.57 1.98
N ASN A 286 7.73 -2.74 2.40
CA ASN A 286 7.52 -3.40 3.68
C ASN A 286 7.95 -4.86 3.54
N PRO A 287 8.94 -5.31 4.33
CA PRO A 287 9.34 -6.71 4.31
C PRO A 287 8.15 -7.57 4.74
N PRO A 288 8.08 -8.86 4.33
CA PRO A 288 6.98 -9.73 4.71
C PRO A 288 6.78 -9.83 6.22
N CYS A 289 7.85 -9.69 7.03
CA CYS A 289 7.75 -9.65 8.49
C CYS A 289 6.81 -8.55 8.97
N TYR A 290 6.80 -7.36 8.38
CA TYR A 290 5.90 -6.28 8.80
C TYR A 290 4.42 -6.66 8.67
N VAL A 291 4.06 -7.27 7.54
CA VAL A 291 2.69 -7.71 7.26
C VAL A 291 2.28 -8.81 8.26
N ILE A 292 3.21 -9.72 8.57
CA ILE A 292 3.01 -10.80 9.54
C ILE A 292 2.90 -10.24 10.97
N ASP A 293 3.78 -9.33 11.37
CA ASP A 293 3.78 -8.68 12.68
C ASP A 293 2.45 -7.97 12.94
N ARG A 294 1.93 -7.25 11.94
CA ARG A 294 0.63 -6.57 12.05
C ARG A 294 -0.51 -7.56 12.19
N ALA A 295 -0.51 -8.63 11.41
CA ALA A 295 -1.53 -9.67 11.53
C ALA A 295 -1.48 -10.36 12.91
N LEU A 296 -0.28 -10.69 13.40
CA LEU A 296 -0.07 -11.27 14.71
C LEU A 296 -0.55 -10.33 15.82
N TRP A 297 -0.21 -9.05 15.74
CA TRP A 297 -0.66 -8.04 16.71
C TRP A 297 -2.18 -7.92 16.72
N LEU A 298 -2.84 -7.83 15.57
CA LEU A 298 -4.30 -7.74 15.48
C LEU A 298 -4.96 -8.97 16.12
N ILE A 299 -4.46 -10.18 15.83
CA ILE A 299 -4.96 -11.42 16.41
C ILE A 299 -4.73 -11.47 17.92
N ASP A 300 -3.58 -11.00 18.41
CA ASP A 300 -3.28 -10.90 19.84
C ASP A 300 -4.25 -9.96 20.57
N LYS A 301 -4.65 -8.85 19.92
CA LYS A 301 -5.69 -7.94 20.42
C LYS A 301 -7.12 -8.44 20.22
N GLY A 302 -7.30 -9.66 19.70
CA GLY A 302 -8.59 -10.34 19.61
C GLY A 302 -9.26 -10.31 18.23
N ALA A 303 -8.56 -9.90 17.17
CA ALA A 303 -9.11 -9.96 15.81
C ALA A 303 -9.49 -11.39 15.43
N SER A 304 -10.68 -11.57 14.88
CA SER A 304 -11.15 -12.87 14.41
C SER A 304 -10.77 -13.15 12.96
N LEU A 305 -10.15 -14.31 12.72
CA LEU A 305 -9.95 -14.84 11.35
C LEU A 305 -11.22 -15.49 10.79
N ASP A 306 -12.20 -15.80 11.63
CA ASP A 306 -13.44 -16.47 11.25
C ASP A 306 -14.61 -15.47 11.07
N PHE A 307 -14.31 -14.17 10.99
CA PHE A 307 -15.34 -13.13 10.93
C PHE A 307 -16.28 -13.37 9.73
N PRO A 308 -17.59 -13.62 9.97
CA PRO A 308 -18.51 -13.93 8.89
C PRO A 308 -18.70 -12.68 8.03
N GLN A 309 -18.13 -12.69 6.82
CA GLN A 309 -18.38 -11.62 5.88
C GLN A 309 -19.83 -11.64 5.42
N ARG A 310 -20.44 -10.45 5.31
CA ARG A 310 -21.79 -10.30 4.75
C ARG A 310 -21.85 -10.76 3.29
N LYS A 311 -20.72 -10.73 2.58
CA LYS A 311 -20.58 -11.20 1.21
C LYS A 311 -20.27 -12.70 1.21
N PRO A 312 -21.20 -13.57 0.76
CA PRO A 312 -21.15 -15.02 0.97
C PRO A 312 -20.06 -15.78 0.18
N HIS A 313 -19.20 -15.08 -0.56
CA HIS A 313 -18.25 -15.68 -1.50
C HIS A 313 -16.79 -15.42 -1.17
N ILE A 314 -16.50 -14.60 -0.15
CA ILE A 314 -15.14 -14.29 0.23
C ILE A 314 -14.85 -14.94 1.58
N MET A 315 -13.98 -15.94 1.58
CA MET A 315 -13.50 -16.56 2.80
C MET A 315 -12.37 -15.69 3.36
N PRO A 316 -12.49 -15.12 4.57
CA PRO A 316 -11.40 -14.39 5.25
C PRO A 316 -10.07 -15.14 5.21
N ASN A 317 -10.16 -16.46 5.38
CA ASN A 317 -9.03 -17.39 5.34
C ASN A 317 -8.29 -17.42 4.00
N HIS A 318 -8.84 -16.88 2.90
CA HIS A 318 -8.13 -16.72 1.64
C HIS A 318 -7.46 -15.35 1.50
N ILE A 319 -8.07 -14.30 2.04
CA ILE A 319 -7.60 -12.92 1.87
C ILE A 319 -6.23 -12.71 2.56
N LEU A 320 -6.13 -13.13 3.82
CA LEU A 320 -4.90 -12.97 4.60
C LEU A 320 -3.68 -13.65 3.93
N PRO A 321 -3.73 -14.95 3.56
CA PRO A 321 -2.61 -15.59 2.88
C PRO A 321 -2.30 -14.96 1.51
N VAL A 322 -3.31 -14.48 0.78
CA VAL A 322 -3.12 -13.74 -0.48
C VAL A 322 -2.35 -12.42 -0.24
N ASN A 323 -2.70 -11.65 0.80
CA ASN A 323 -1.96 -10.45 1.18
C ASN A 323 -0.51 -10.74 1.58
N ILE A 324 -0.29 -11.82 2.32
CA ILE A 324 1.06 -12.25 2.71
C ILE A 324 1.86 -12.63 1.45
N ALA A 325 1.30 -13.44 0.56
CA ALA A 325 1.97 -13.81 -0.69
C ALA A 325 2.30 -12.60 -1.56
N GLN A 326 1.38 -11.63 -1.67
CA GLN A 326 1.66 -10.35 -2.32
C GLN A 326 2.86 -9.63 -1.67
N ALA A 327 2.96 -9.63 -0.34
CA ALA A 327 4.09 -9.02 0.37
C ALA A 327 5.43 -9.71 0.06
N PHE A 328 5.45 -11.05 -0.05
CA PHE A 328 6.63 -11.78 -0.51
C PHE A 328 7.02 -11.38 -1.94
N PHE A 329 6.05 -11.27 -2.84
CA PHE A 329 6.28 -10.82 -4.21
C PHE A 329 6.82 -9.38 -4.26
N ASP A 330 6.18 -8.45 -3.55
CA ASP A 330 6.56 -7.04 -3.49
C ASP A 330 7.98 -6.88 -2.91
N ALA A 331 8.31 -7.63 -1.87
CA ALA A 331 9.65 -7.63 -1.30
C ALA A 331 10.68 -8.11 -2.31
N GLN A 332 10.44 -9.24 -2.98
CA GLN A 332 11.38 -9.75 -3.99
C GLN A 332 11.52 -8.84 -5.21
N TYR A 333 10.43 -8.14 -5.59
CA TYR A 333 10.44 -7.13 -6.65
C TYR A 333 11.38 -5.96 -6.31
N LEU A 334 11.36 -5.52 -5.05
CA LEU A 334 12.08 -4.34 -4.60
C LEU A 334 13.53 -4.64 -4.18
N LEU A 335 13.83 -5.89 -3.81
CA LEU A 335 15.20 -6.36 -3.55
C LEU A 335 16.00 -6.33 -4.86
N ARG A 336 16.85 -5.30 -4.99
CA ARG A 336 17.74 -5.12 -6.15
C ARG A 336 18.86 -6.14 -6.18
N THR A 337 19.26 -6.64 -5.02
CA THR A 337 20.38 -7.56 -4.86
C THR A 337 19.87 -9.00 -4.85
N PRO A 338 20.38 -9.86 -5.74
CA PRO A 338 19.84 -11.20 -5.89
C PRO A 338 20.06 -12.11 -4.67
N GLU A 339 20.96 -11.74 -3.77
CA GLU A 339 21.38 -12.49 -2.59
C GLU A 339 20.41 -12.39 -1.40
N LEU A 340 19.55 -11.36 -1.40
CA LEU A 340 18.56 -11.18 -0.33
C LEU A 340 17.30 -11.96 -0.68
N ASN A 341 16.97 -12.92 0.19
CA ASN A 341 15.73 -13.67 0.12
C ASN A 341 14.69 -12.97 1.00
N ALA A 342 13.46 -12.78 0.51
CA ALA A 342 12.36 -12.14 1.23
C ALA A 342 12.04 -12.79 2.60
N SER A 343 12.46 -14.04 2.82
CA SER A 343 12.36 -14.75 4.10
C SER A 343 13.49 -14.47 5.10
N GLN A 344 14.59 -13.84 4.67
CA GLN A 344 15.68 -13.44 5.57
C GLN A 344 15.14 -12.39 6.55
N GLY A 345 15.14 -12.74 7.84
CA GLY A 345 14.59 -11.91 8.91
C GLY A 345 13.25 -12.40 9.48
N LEU A 346 12.65 -13.45 8.92
CA LEU A 346 11.51 -14.09 9.57
C LEU A 346 11.95 -14.78 10.88
N SER A 347 11.22 -14.53 11.97
CA SER A 347 11.41 -15.19 13.26
C SER A 347 10.76 -16.58 13.25
N VAL A 348 11.05 -17.42 14.24
CA VAL A 348 10.35 -18.72 14.40
C VAL A 348 8.83 -18.51 14.53
N THR A 349 8.41 -17.46 15.25
CA THR A 349 7.00 -17.07 15.39
C THR A 349 6.37 -16.77 14.04
N HIS A 350 7.07 -16.02 13.17
CA HIS A 350 6.58 -15.73 11.82
C HIS A 350 6.39 -17.00 11.01
N ARG A 351 7.37 -17.90 11.00
CA ARG A 351 7.28 -19.17 10.25
C ARG A 351 6.11 -20.03 10.72
N ASN A 352 5.93 -20.16 12.02
CA ASN A 352 4.81 -20.91 12.59
C ASN A 352 3.47 -20.29 12.23
N PHE A 353 3.38 -18.96 12.23
CA PHE A 353 2.19 -18.25 11.79
C PHE A 353 1.90 -18.49 10.30
N LEU A 354 2.91 -18.39 9.43
CA LEU A 354 2.78 -18.67 8.01
C LEU A 354 2.24 -20.07 7.76
N ARG A 355 2.83 -21.09 8.39
CA ARG A 355 2.34 -22.48 8.29
C ARG A 355 0.87 -22.54 8.68
N ARG A 356 0.50 -22.03 9.86
CA ARG A 356 -0.90 -22.03 10.34
C ARG A 356 -1.87 -21.39 9.34
N VAL A 357 -1.52 -20.25 8.75
CA VAL A 357 -2.40 -19.51 7.83
C VAL A 357 -2.50 -20.20 6.47
N PHE A 358 -1.40 -20.73 5.94
CA PHE A 358 -1.41 -21.37 4.61
C PHE A 358 -1.94 -22.79 4.63
N THR A 359 -1.79 -23.53 5.74
CA THR A 359 -2.17 -24.96 5.83
C THR A 359 -3.44 -25.20 6.62
N THR A 360 -4.25 -24.15 6.81
CA THR A 360 -5.61 -24.30 7.34
C THR A 360 -6.43 -25.27 6.49
N ASN A 361 -7.30 -26.04 7.15
CA ASN A 361 -8.23 -26.96 6.48
C ASN A 361 -9.43 -26.25 5.85
N CYS A 362 -9.49 -24.92 5.93
CA CYS A 362 -10.54 -24.14 5.30
C CYS A 362 -10.41 -24.20 3.78
N ARG A 363 -11.46 -24.71 3.14
CA ARG A 363 -11.61 -24.71 1.68
C ARG A 363 -12.92 -24.00 1.33
N ASP A 364 -12.92 -23.28 0.22
CA ASP A 364 -14.17 -22.75 -0.34
C ASP A 364 -14.98 -23.85 -1.05
N LYS A 365 -16.06 -23.45 -1.72
CA LYS A 365 -16.93 -24.33 -2.50
C LYS A 365 -16.55 -24.35 -3.99
N CYS A 366 -15.35 -23.90 -4.37
CA CYS A 366 -14.89 -23.96 -5.76
C CYS A 366 -14.82 -25.44 -6.21
N CYS A 367 -15.13 -25.73 -7.47
CA CYS A 367 -15.02 -27.09 -8.03
C CYS A 367 -13.90 -27.22 -9.07
N CYS A 368 -12.94 -26.29 -9.07
CA CYS A 368 -11.83 -26.33 -10.00
C CYS A 368 -10.87 -27.48 -9.68
N TYR A 369 -10.42 -28.18 -10.72
CA TYR A 369 -9.49 -29.29 -10.59
C TYR A 369 -8.08 -28.87 -10.13
N CYS A 370 -7.74 -27.57 -10.10
CA CYS A 370 -6.45 -27.11 -9.57
C CYS A 370 -6.24 -27.37 -8.05
N SER A 371 -7.30 -27.71 -7.30
CA SER A 371 -7.24 -28.04 -5.87
C SER A 371 -8.22 -29.16 -5.52
N THR A 372 -7.91 -29.95 -4.49
CA THR A 372 -8.79 -31.04 -4.05
C THR A 372 -9.87 -30.52 -3.11
N ALA A 373 -11.15 -30.77 -3.44
CA ALA A 373 -12.29 -30.41 -2.59
C ALA A 373 -12.43 -28.90 -2.26
N GLY A 374 -12.19 -28.06 -3.26
CA GLY A 374 -12.25 -26.60 -3.09
C GLY A 374 -10.90 -25.98 -2.82
N CYS A 375 -10.84 -24.68 -3.00
CA CYS A 375 -9.60 -23.93 -3.02
C CYS A 375 -9.18 -23.69 -1.59
N SER A 376 -7.95 -24.05 -1.25
CA SER A 376 -7.36 -23.74 0.05
C SER A 376 -6.78 -22.32 0.07
N SER A 377 -6.49 -21.84 1.27
CA SER A 377 -5.69 -20.64 1.51
C SER A 377 -4.37 -20.62 0.72
N LEU A 378 -3.67 -21.75 0.68
CA LEU A 378 -2.44 -21.91 -0.09
C LEU A 378 -2.69 -21.79 -1.60
N THR A 379 -3.68 -22.51 -2.13
CA THR A 379 -4.00 -22.46 -3.56
C THR A 379 -4.37 -21.04 -4.00
N ALA A 380 -5.19 -20.32 -3.21
CA ALA A 380 -5.58 -18.94 -3.50
C ALA A 380 -4.37 -18.00 -3.57
N ALA A 381 -3.44 -18.12 -2.61
CA ALA A 381 -2.24 -17.30 -2.55
C ALA A 381 -1.23 -17.60 -3.67
N LEU A 382 -0.98 -18.87 -3.94
CA LEU A 382 -0.13 -19.28 -5.05
C LEU A 382 -0.71 -18.83 -6.39
N ARG A 383 -2.03 -18.92 -6.58
CA ARG A 383 -2.69 -18.41 -7.79
C ARG A 383 -2.46 -16.91 -8.00
N LEU A 384 -2.50 -16.10 -6.94
CA LEU A 384 -2.15 -14.69 -7.05
C LEU A 384 -0.71 -14.54 -7.55
N LEU A 385 0.24 -15.25 -6.93
CA LEU A 385 1.64 -15.19 -7.34
C LEU A 385 1.77 -15.55 -8.81
N LEU A 386 1.26 -16.71 -9.23
CA LEU A 386 1.31 -17.17 -10.62
C LEU A 386 0.74 -16.13 -11.59
N ARG A 387 -0.40 -15.50 -11.26
CA ARG A 387 -0.97 -14.42 -12.07
C ARG A 387 -0.03 -13.21 -12.16
N LEU A 388 0.62 -12.81 -11.05
CA LEU A 388 1.61 -11.74 -11.05
C LEU A 388 2.83 -12.13 -11.91
N LEU A 389 3.19 -13.42 -11.93
CA LEU A 389 4.26 -13.98 -12.75
C LEU A 389 3.91 -13.95 -14.25
N SER A 390 2.70 -14.35 -14.67
CA SER A 390 2.33 -14.45 -16.09
C SER A 390 2.30 -13.10 -16.83
N GLY A 391 2.15 -12.00 -16.09
CA GLY A 391 2.26 -10.65 -16.65
C GLY A 391 1.04 -10.12 -17.38
N ASP A 392 -0.09 -10.81 -17.26
CA ASP A 392 -1.42 -10.38 -17.75
C ASP A 392 -1.93 -9.07 -17.11
N ASN A 393 -1.24 -8.52 -16.10
CA ASN A 393 -1.62 -7.28 -15.43
C ASN A 393 -1.17 -5.99 -16.15
N GLY A 394 -1.20 -5.96 -17.48
CA GLY A 394 -1.33 -4.71 -18.23
C GLY A 394 -0.17 -3.69 -18.18
N GLY A 395 1.08 -4.09 -17.89
CA GLY A 395 2.24 -3.24 -18.21
C GLY A 395 3.45 -3.36 -17.28
N LEU A 396 3.27 -3.60 -15.99
CA LEU A 396 4.40 -3.59 -15.04
C LEU A 396 5.25 -4.87 -15.07
N SER A 397 4.63 -6.01 -15.42
CA SER A 397 5.28 -7.33 -15.34
C SER A 397 6.25 -7.62 -16.50
N ARG A 398 6.17 -6.91 -17.63
CA ARG A 398 7.12 -7.09 -18.74
C ARG A 398 8.58 -6.77 -18.38
N TYR A 399 8.79 -6.05 -17.28
CA TYR A 399 10.11 -5.67 -16.80
C TYR A 399 10.70 -6.64 -15.76
N LEU A 400 9.95 -7.67 -15.36
CA LEU A 400 10.46 -8.67 -14.41
C LEU A 400 11.16 -9.81 -15.14
N GLU A 401 12.45 -9.95 -14.87
CA GLU A 401 13.23 -11.14 -15.18
C GLU A 401 12.60 -12.38 -14.52
N GLY A 402 12.49 -13.48 -15.26
CA GLY A 402 11.89 -14.73 -14.78
C GLY A 402 12.50 -15.25 -13.47
N GLU A 403 13.76 -14.95 -13.20
CA GLU A 403 14.46 -15.33 -11.97
C GLU A 403 13.87 -14.67 -10.70
N LYS A 404 13.41 -13.42 -10.79
CA LYS A 404 12.76 -12.74 -9.64
C LYS A 404 11.42 -13.40 -9.30
N ARG A 405 10.73 -13.88 -10.33
CA ARG A 405 9.44 -14.57 -10.24
C ARG A 405 9.59 -15.92 -9.53
N ALA A 406 10.54 -16.74 -9.98
CA ALA A 406 10.86 -18.02 -9.35
C ALA A 406 11.27 -17.86 -7.88
N ARG A 407 12.06 -16.83 -7.54
CA ARG A 407 12.49 -16.57 -6.17
C ARG A 407 11.38 -16.20 -5.21
N ALA A 408 10.38 -15.44 -5.64
CA ALA A 408 9.23 -15.12 -4.78
C ALA A 408 8.46 -16.40 -4.42
N LEU A 409 8.24 -17.26 -5.42
CA LEU A 409 7.60 -18.56 -5.22
C LEU A 409 8.44 -19.47 -4.33
N HIS A 410 9.75 -19.57 -4.58
CA HIS A 410 10.69 -20.34 -3.76
C HIS A 410 10.63 -19.90 -2.29
N SER A 411 10.73 -18.60 -2.05
CA SER A 411 10.75 -18.03 -0.70
C SER A 411 9.48 -18.38 0.07
N LEU A 412 8.31 -18.32 -0.58
CA LEU A 412 7.06 -18.70 0.06
C LEU A 412 7.02 -20.22 0.33
N ILE A 413 7.29 -21.05 -0.67
CA ILE A 413 7.23 -22.52 -0.57
C ILE A 413 8.16 -23.05 0.53
N THR A 414 9.38 -22.53 0.60
CA THR A 414 10.38 -22.90 1.62
C THR A 414 9.92 -22.59 3.03
N GLU A 415 9.10 -21.57 3.23
CA GLU A 415 8.61 -21.19 4.56
C GLU A 415 7.41 -22.03 5.02
N ILE A 416 6.62 -22.55 4.08
CA ILE A 416 5.45 -23.39 4.35
C ILE A 416 5.73 -24.90 4.28
N GLN A 417 6.96 -25.30 3.93
CA GLN A 417 7.33 -26.71 3.86
C GLN A 417 7.25 -27.41 5.23
N GLY A 418 7.07 -28.73 5.19
CA GLY A 418 6.95 -29.61 6.37
C GLY A 418 5.52 -30.10 6.64
N GLU A 419 4.51 -29.48 6.03
CA GLU A 419 3.13 -29.93 6.11
C GLU A 419 2.82 -30.94 4.99
N PRO A 420 2.34 -32.17 5.29
CA PRO A 420 2.25 -33.25 4.30
C PRO A 420 1.42 -32.94 3.05
N ARG A 421 0.45 -32.02 3.14
CA ARG A 421 -0.42 -31.63 2.03
C ARG A 421 0.18 -30.56 1.11
N VAL A 422 1.15 -29.79 1.59
CA VAL A 422 1.74 -28.68 0.84
C VAL A 422 2.35 -29.14 -0.48
N PRO A 423 3.18 -30.22 -0.52
CA PRO A 423 3.70 -30.74 -1.78
C PRO A 423 2.60 -31.11 -2.78
N GLN A 424 1.55 -31.79 -2.32
CA GLN A 424 0.46 -32.25 -3.17
C GLN A 424 -0.31 -31.07 -3.78
N ASP A 425 -0.69 -30.08 -2.96
CA ASP A 425 -1.41 -28.89 -3.42
C ASP A 425 -0.54 -28.03 -4.37
N VAL A 426 0.76 -27.93 -4.11
CA VAL A 426 1.71 -27.17 -4.97
C VAL A 426 1.91 -27.87 -6.31
N ILE A 427 2.26 -29.17 -6.31
CA ILE A 427 2.46 -29.96 -7.54
C ILE A 427 1.20 -29.88 -8.40
N ARG A 428 0.03 -30.14 -7.81
CA ARG A 428 -1.26 -30.11 -8.51
C ARG A 428 -1.53 -28.75 -9.16
N LEU A 429 -1.36 -27.65 -8.42
CA LEU A 429 -1.64 -26.32 -8.94
C LEU A 429 -0.66 -25.90 -10.06
N LEU A 430 0.63 -26.18 -9.89
CA LEU A 430 1.64 -25.83 -10.88
C LEU A 430 1.44 -26.64 -12.16
N THR A 431 1.23 -27.96 -12.04
CA THR A 431 0.91 -28.82 -13.19
C THR A 431 -0.36 -28.34 -13.90
N PHE A 432 -1.44 -28.05 -13.16
CA PHE A 432 -2.69 -27.56 -13.77
C PHE A 432 -2.47 -26.28 -14.57
N THR A 433 -1.63 -25.38 -14.06
CA THR A 433 -1.34 -24.10 -14.71
C THR A 433 -0.48 -24.27 -15.96
N ASP A 434 0.49 -25.19 -15.94
CA ASP A 434 1.40 -25.43 -17.06
C ASP A 434 0.81 -26.28 -18.19
N LEU A 435 -0.22 -27.08 -17.89
CA LEU A 435 -1.05 -27.72 -18.90
C LEU A 435 -2.05 -26.74 -19.54
N GLU A 436 -2.00 -25.45 -19.18
CA GLU A 436 -2.89 -24.38 -19.66
C GLU A 436 -4.39 -24.70 -19.46
N LEU A 437 -4.74 -25.52 -18.46
CA LEU A 437 -6.12 -25.87 -18.14
C LEU A 437 -6.89 -24.66 -17.60
N THR A 438 -8.19 -24.62 -17.89
CA THR A 438 -9.01 -23.46 -17.54
C THR A 438 -9.37 -23.44 -16.06
N HIS A 439 -8.80 -22.44 -15.40
CA HIS A 439 -9.00 -22.15 -13.99
C HIS A 439 -10.44 -21.68 -13.68
N THR A 440 -11.29 -22.62 -13.25
CA THR A 440 -12.70 -22.42 -12.85
C THR A 440 -12.90 -22.08 -11.36
N CYS A 441 -11.84 -21.63 -10.66
CA CYS A 441 -11.96 -21.22 -9.26
C CYS A 441 -12.15 -19.72 -9.05
N CYS A 442 -12.30 -19.31 -7.77
CA CYS A 442 -12.45 -17.91 -7.40
C CYS A 442 -11.37 -17.03 -8.05
N ARG A 443 -11.82 -16.07 -8.87
CA ARG A 443 -10.94 -15.13 -9.55
C ARG A 443 -10.54 -14.05 -8.56
N VAL A 444 -9.25 -13.98 -8.25
CA VAL A 444 -8.66 -12.87 -7.49
C VAL A 444 -8.48 -11.69 -8.45
N ARG A 445 -9.37 -10.71 -8.39
CA ARG A 445 -9.28 -9.49 -9.20
C ARG A 445 -8.57 -8.39 -8.44
N ASN A 446 -7.45 -7.97 -9.02
CA ASN A 446 -6.74 -6.75 -8.67
C ASN A 446 -7.53 -5.53 -9.18
N LEU A 447 -8.17 -4.78 -8.28
CA LEU A 447 -8.96 -3.61 -8.66
C LEU A 447 -8.13 -2.33 -8.90
N TRP A 448 -6.80 -2.41 -8.78
CA TRP A 448 -5.86 -1.31 -9.00
C TRP A 448 -6.06 -0.51 -10.30
N HIS A 449 -6.67 -1.10 -11.35
CA HIS A 449 -6.76 -0.49 -12.67
C HIS A 449 -8.10 0.17 -13.01
N LYS A 450 -9.16 -0.03 -12.22
CA LYS A 450 -10.50 0.40 -12.65
C LYS A 450 -10.85 1.84 -12.31
N SER A 451 -10.24 2.45 -11.30
CA SER A 451 -10.70 3.78 -10.88
C SER A 451 -10.28 4.89 -11.85
N GLY A 452 -9.16 4.79 -12.58
CA GLY A 452 -8.65 5.87 -13.45
C GLY A 452 -8.33 7.20 -12.73
N VAL A 453 -8.81 7.34 -11.50
CA VAL A 453 -8.57 8.42 -10.58
C VAL A 453 -7.47 7.95 -9.63
N PRO A 454 -6.33 8.66 -9.55
CA PRO A 454 -5.39 8.50 -8.47
C PRO A 454 -6.08 9.00 -7.19
N ASN A 455 -6.91 8.18 -6.55
CA ASN A 455 -7.52 8.54 -5.28
C ASN A 455 -6.41 8.53 -4.22
N PHE A 456 -5.95 9.73 -3.88
CA PHE A 456 -4.80 10.04 -3.03
C PHE A 456 -4.92 9.59 -1.56
N GLY A 457 -6.01 8.94 -1.15
CA GLY A 457 -6.27 8.60 0.26
C GLY A 457 -6.70 7.16 0.55
N GLY A 458 -6.80 6.30 -0.47
CA GLY A 458 -7.34 4.94 -0.29
C GLY A 458 -6.72 3.96 -1.26
N TRP A 459 -5.40 3.76 -1.19
CA TRP A 459 -4.70 2.70 -1.93
C TRP A 459 -4.91 1.33 -1.26
N GLY A 460 -6.13 1.12 -0.73
CA GLY A 460 -6.59 -0.12 -0.17
C GLY A 460 -6.72 -1.15 -1.28
N ARG A 461 -5.99 -2.25 -1.10
CA ARG A 461 -5.96 -3.42 -1.95
C ARG A 461 -7.34 -4.07 -2.03
N ASP A 462 -8.21 -3.61 -2.92
CA ASP A 462 -9.45 -4.33 -3.17
C ASP A 462 -9.12 -5.56 -4.04
N PHE A 463 -8.61 -6.61 -3.40
CA PHE A 463 -8.77 -7.94 -3.92
C PHE A 463 -10.26 -8.26 -3.83
N SER A 464 -10.91 -8.37 -4.98
CA SER A 464 -12.24 -8.96 -5.03
C SER A 464 -12.09 -10.43 -5.41
N PHE A 465 -12.65 -11.30 -4.58
CA PHE A 465 -12.83 -12.70 -4.94
C PHE A 465 -14.18 -12.83 -5.61
N GLN A 466 -14.16 -13.11 -6.91
CA GLN A 466 -15.37 -13.40 -7.66
C GLN A 466 -15.48 -14.91 -7.84
N ALA A 467 -16.57 -15.51 -7.37
CA ALA A 467 -16.90 -16.89 -7.69
C ALA A 467 -16.99 -17.05 -9.22
N PHE A 468 -16.47 -18.16 -9.74
CA PHE A 468 -16.63 -18.51 -11.14
C PHE A 468 -18.09 -18.94 -11.39
N ASP A 469 -18.61 -18.67 -12.57
CA ASP A 469 -19.98 -19.06 -12.90
C ASP A 469 -20.11 -20.59 -12.93
N ARG A 470 -21.15 -21.13 -12.30
CA ARG A 470 -21.27 -22.58 -12.13
C ARG A 470 -21.57 -23.28 -13.45
N ASP A 471 -22.37 -22.66 -14.31
CA ASP A 471 -22.76 -23.27 -15.58
C ASP A 471 -21.57 -23.22 -16.56
N GLU A 472 -20.85 -22.09 -16.61
CA GLU A 472 -19.58 -21.96 -17.34
C GLU A 472 -18.54 -22.97 -16.82
N THR A 473 -18.50 -23.24 -15.51
CA THR A 473 -17.61 -24.26 -14.94
C THR A 473 -17.94 -25.66 -15.46
N ILE A 474 -19.22 -26.02 -15.54
CA ILE A 474 -19.66 -27.33 -16.02
C ILE A 474 -19.32 -27.50 -17.49
N GLU A 475 -19.57 -26.47 -18.31
CA GLU A 475 -19.22 -26.46 -19.73
C GLU A 475 -17.71 -26.68 -19.94
N ILE A 476 -16.88 -25.89 -19.25
CA ILE A 476 -15.41 -26.03 -19.32
C ILE A 476 -14.95 -27.43 -18.88
N HIS A 477 -15.54 -28.00 -17.82
CA HIS A 477 -15.17 -29.35 -17.36
C HIS A 477 -15.56 -30.45 -18.35
N ASP A 478 -16.65 -30.27 -19.08
CA ASP A 478 -17.07 -31.19 -20.15
C ASP A 478 -16.12 -31.07 -21.36
N GLU A 479 -15.79 -29.84 -21.76
CA GLU A 479 -14.85 -29.57 -22.86
C GLU A 479 -13.43 -30.08 -22.58
N GLU A 480 -12.93 -29.90 -21.36
CA GLU A 480 -11.59 -30.30 -20.94
C GLU A 480 -11.54 -31.73 -20.35
N GLN A 481 -12.62 -32.52 -20.39
CA GLN A 481 -12.73 -33.79 -19.66
C GLN A 481 -11.56 -34.75 -19.92
N THR A 482 -11.13 -34.91 -21.17
CA THR A 482 -10.01 -35.79 -21.52
C THR A 482 -8.69 -35.29 -20.92
N LEU A 483 -8.42 -33.98 -21.02
CA LEU A 483 -7.22 -33.37 -20.45
C LEU A 483 -7.23 -33.44 -18.92
N LEU A 484 -8.41 -33.34 -18.30
CA LEU A 484 -8.57 -33.49 -16.85
C LEU A 484 -8.20 -34.91 -16.38
N VAL A 485 -8.55 -35.95 -17.15
CA VAL A 485 -8.12 -37.32 -16.83
C VAL A 485 -6.60 -37.46 -16.91
N GLU A 486 -5.99 -36.96 -17.99
CA GLU A 486 -4.54 -37.00 -18.16
C GLU A 486 -3.80 -36.19 -17.08
N PHE A 487 -4.38 -35.06 -16.68
CA PHE A 487 -3.90 -34.24 -15.57
C PHE A 487 -3.89 -35.01 -14.25
N GLU A 488 -4.95 -35.74 -13.91
CA GLU A 488 -4.99 -36.55 -12.69
C GLU A 488 -3.93 -37.65 -12.71
N ASP A 489 -3.80 -38.37 -13.82
CA ASP A 489 -2.78 -39.41 -14.00
C ASP A 489 -1.37 -38.84 -13.84
N LEU A 490 -1.09 -37.67 -14.42
CA LEU A 490 0.20 -37.00 -14.31
C LEU A 490 0.48 -36.53 -12.88
N VAL A 491 -0.51 -35.95 -12.19
CA VAL A 491 -0.38 -35.49 -10.80
C VAL A 491 -0.16 -36.68 -9.85
N GLU A 492 -0.84 -37.81 -10.06
CA GLU A 492 -0.61 -39.03 -9.28
C GLU A 492 0.84 -39.51 -9.44
N GLN A 493 1.34 -39.59 -10.67
CA GLN A 493 2.72 -39.96 -10.95
C GLN A 493 3.73 -39.00 -10.33
N LEU A 494 3.52 -37.69 -10.46
CA LEU A 494 4.41 -36.68 -9.88
C LEU A 494 4.47 -36.76 -8.36
N ASN A 495 3.35 -37.03 -7.70
CA ASN A 495 3.31 -37.21 -6.24
C ASN A 495 4.03 -38.49 -5.80
N ALA A 496 3.90 -39.58 -6.56
CA ALA A 496 4.65 -40.81 -6.32
C ALA A 496 6.15 -40.58 -6.48
N ASP A 497 6.57 -39.93 -7.56
CA ASP A 497 7.96 -39.58 -7.83
C ASP A 497 8.54 -38.68 -6.73
N TYR A 498 7.79 -37.68 -6.28
CA TYR A 498 8.19 -36.82 -5.17
C TYR A 498 8.48 -37.63 -3.91
N THR A 499 7.55 -38.52 -3.55
CA THR A 499 7.66 -39.39 -2.36
C THR A 499 8.89 -40.31 -2.45
N ILE A 500 9.16 -40.88 -3.62
CA ILE A 500 10.29 -41.79 -3.86
C ILE A 500 11.63 -41.05 -3.85
N SER A 501 11.67 -39.83 -4.40
CA SER A 501 12.91 -39.06 -4.56
C SER A 501 13.55 -38.63 -3.24
N GLY A 502 12.74 -38.39 -2.19
CA GLY A 502 13.21 -37.86 -0.91
C GLY A 502 13.79 -36.43 -0.97
N LEU A 503 13.59 -35.73 -2.09
CA LEU A 503 14.07 -34.35 -2.28
C LEU A 503 13.22 -33.34 -1.51
N SER A 504 13.76 -32.15 -1.27
CA SER A 504 12.92 -31.02 -0.87
C SER A 504 11.93 -30.68 -2.00
N LEU A 505 10.78 -30.10 -1.64
CA LEU A 505 9.76 -29.76 -2.64
C LEU A 505 10.33 -28.84 -3.73
N TRP A 506 11.13 -27.84 -3.37
CA TRP A 506 11.72 -26.93 -4.35
C TRP A 506 12.72 -27.64 -5.27
N GLU A 507 13.63 -28.46 -4.74
CA GLU A 507 14.57 -29.22 -5.57
C GLU A 507 13.85 -30.19 -6.51
N PHE A 508 12.76 -30.82 -6.04
CA PHE A 508 11.91 -31.66 -6.89
C PHE A 508 11.26 -30.85 -8.02
N LEU A 509 10.73 -29.66 -7.71
CA LEU A 509 10.15 -28.75 -8.72
C LEU A 509 11.16 -28.35 -9.78
N GLU A 510 12.39 -28.01 -9.37
CA GLU A 510 13.45 -27.57 -10.28
C GLU A 510 13.98 -28.67 -11.21
N THR A 511 13.86 -29.94 -10.81
CA THR A 511 14.51 -31.08 -11.49
C THR A 511 13.52 -32.06 -12.10
N HIS A 512 12.73 -32.75 -11.28
CA HIS A 512 11.92 -33.88 -11.71
C HIS A 512 10.58 -33.40 -12.28
N TRP A 513 9.91 -32.48 -11.59
CA TRP A 513 8.61 -31.94 -12.02
C TRP A 513 8.75 -31.18 -13.33
N SER A 514 9.70 -30.23 -13.42
CA SER A 514 9.94 -29.42 -14.61
C SER A 514 10.20 -30.31 -15.83
N GLN A 515 11.11 -31.28 -15.71
CA GLN A 515 11.43 -32.21 -16.78
C GLN A 515 10.21 -33.03 -17.22
N LYS A 516 9.47 -33.62 -16.27
CA LYS A 516 8.36 -34.50 -16.58
C LYS A 516 7.18 -33.75 -17.22
N VAL A 517 6.92 -32.51 -16.81
CA VAL A 517 5.92 -31.65 -17.45
C VAL A 517 6.38 -31.23 -18.85
N MET A 518 7.65 -30.86 -19.04
CA MET A 518 8.20 -30.56 -20.37
C MET A 518 8.11 -31.77 -21.32
N ASP A 519 8.41 -32.97 -20.83
CA ASP A 519 8.31 -34.22 -21.61
C ASP A 519 6.86 -34.52 -22.00
N TYR A 520 5.91 -34.36 -21.07
CA TYR A 520 4.48 -34.51 -21.34
C TYR A 520 4.01 -33.53 -22.42
N LEU A 521 4.33 -32.23 -22.28
CA LEU A 521 3.96 -31.21 -23.25
C LEU A 521 4.56 -31.51 -24.64
N SER A 522 5.85 -31.88 -24.68
CA SER A 522 6.53 -32.24 -25.92
C SER A 522 5.93 -33.49 -26.59
N HIS A 523 5.56 -34.51 -25.80
CA HIS A 523 4.95 -35.74 -26.30
C HIS A 523 3.58 -35.49 -26.95
N ASN A 524 2.81 -34.56 -26.38
CA ASN A 524 1.51 -34.15 -26.90
C ASN A 524 1.58 -33.09 -28.00
N GLY A 525 2.79 -32.68 -28.42
CA GLY A 525 2.99 -31.72 -29.50
C GLY A 525 2.76 -30.27 -29.10
N GLU A 526 2.70 -29.97 -27.80
CA GLU A 526 2.54 -28.61 -27.28
C GLU A 526 3.85 -27.82 -27.37
N THR A 527 3.74 -26.53 -27.70
CA THR A 527 4.91 -25.64 -27.73
C THR A 527 5.20 -25.12 -26.33
N ILE A 528 6.32 -25.55 -25.73
CA ILE A 528 6.74 -25.07 -24.41
C ILE A 528 7.11 -23.58 -24.52
N ARG A 529 6.31 -22.73 -23.87
CA ARG A 529 6.56 -21.30 -23.84
C ARG A 529 7.75 -20.97 -22.97
N VAL A 530 8.51 -19.94 -23.33
CA VAL A 530 9.67 -19.48 -22.54
C VAL A 530 9.25 -19.00 -21.14
N ASP A 531 8.00 -18.55 -21.00
CA ASP A 531 7.40 -18.09 -19.75
C ASP A 531 6.56 -19.15 -19.01
N SER A 532 6.56 -20.42 -19.46
CA SER A 532 5.92 -21.51 -18.71
C SER A 532 6.64 -21.76 -17.38
N LEU A 533 5.94 -22.30 -16.38
CA LEU A 533 6.51 -22.53 -15.05
C LEU A 533 7.57 -23.62 -15.09
N CYS A 534 7.40 -24.70 -15.87
CA CYS A 534 8.38 -25.76 -16.03
C CYS A 534 9.70 -25.22 -16.62
N ASN A 535 9.64 -24.27 -17.54
CA ASN A 535 10.84 -23.61 -18.06
C ASN A 535 11.42 -22.57 -17.09
N LEU A 536 10.56 -21.81 -16.39
CA LEU A 536 11.00 -20.81 -15.41
C LEU A 536 11.64 -21.42 -14.15
N LEU A 537 11.10 -22.55 -13.69
CA LEU A 537 11.54 -23.25 -12.48
C LEU A 537 12.61 -24.30 -12.77
N GLY A 538 12.65 -24.84 -13.99
CA GLY A 538 13.69 -25.77 -14.38
C GLY A 538 15.08 -25.16 -14.16
N LYS A 539 15.95 -25.85 -13.41
CA LYS A 539 17.37 -25.50 -13.43
C LYS A 539 17.80 -25.54 -14.90
N LYS A 540 18.48 -24.50 -15.38
CA LYS A 540 19.23 -24.62 -16.63
C LYS A 540 20.27 -25.71 -16.40
N ILE A 541 19.98 -26.94 -16.79
CA ILE A 541 20.94 -28.07 -16.84
C ILE A 541 21.96 -27.82 -17.98
N VAL A 542 22.36 -26.57 -18.23
CA VAL A 542 23.04 -26.16 -19.47
C VAL A 542 24.39 -25.48 -19.22
N GLU A 543 24.96 -25.55 -18.01
CA GLU A 543 26.32 -25.01 -17.77
C GLU A 543 27.37 -26.03 -17.30
N GLU A 544 27.03 -27.32 -17.15
CA GLU A 544 27.99 -28.38 -16.79
C GLU A 544 27.83 -29.68 -17.60
N ALA A 545 27.64 -29.59 -18.93
CA ALA A 545 27.72 -30.73 -19.84
C ALA A 545 28.79 -30.53 -20.92
#